data_AF-A0A9W7M2A3-F1
#
_entry.id   AF-A0A9W7M2A3-F1
#
_cell.length_a   1.000
_cell.length_b   1.000
_cell.length_c   1.000
_cell.angle_alpha   90.00
_cell.angle_beta   90.00
_cell.angle_gamma   90.00
#
_symmetry.space_group_name_H-M   'P 1'
#
loop_
_entity.id
_entity.type
_entity.pdbx_description
1 polymer ?
#
loop_
_entity_poly.entity_id
_entity_poly.type
_entity_poly.pdbx_seq_one_letter_code
_entity_poly.pdbx_strand_id
1 'polypeptide(L)'
;MVALRKGVEELKKKGSKSEIVDLKREVELHKTELLVCKATFGNSVATAVPKALGDILKPKKFKGTRFAQDVENFLWGMDQYFKAICIEEDAKKVSITSFYLTEIALIWWRKRCNDVQRGNAAIETYEEFQAEFKEQSTRSMLKMRNDQS
;
A
#
# COMPACT_ATOMS: atom_id res chain seq x y z
N MET A 1 -29.00 17.65 33.56
CA MET A 1 -27.70 17.00 33.91
C MET A 1 -27.64 15.52 33.56
N VAL A 2 -28.64 14.69 33.89
CA VAL A 2 -28.60 13.22 33.63
C VAL A 2 -28.58 12.85 32.14
N ALA A 3 -29.37 13.52 31.30
CA ALA A 3 -29.42 13.25 29.86
C ALA A 3 -28.10 13.55 29.13
N LEU A 4 -27.42 14.64 29.50
CA LEU A 4 -26.11 15.02 28.94
C LEU A 4 -25.02 14.02 29.32
N ARG A 5 -25.00 13.56 30.58
CA ARG A 5 -24.07 12.53 31.04
C ARG A 5 -24.24 11.21 30.27
N LYS A 6 -25.49 10.82 30.00
CA LYS A 6 -25.80 9.62 29.20
C LYS A 6 -25.30 9.74 27.76
N GLY A 7 -25.43 10.91 27.15
CA GLY A 7 -24.96 11.17 25.78
C GLY A 7 -23.43 11.06 25.64
N VAL A 8 -22.68 11.56 26.63
CA VAL A 8 -21.20 11.50 26.63
C VAL A 8 -20.71 10.05 26.75
N GLU A 9 -21.32 9.22 27.60
CA GLU A 9 -20.93 7.81 27.74
C GLU A 9 -21.24 6.98 26.48
N GLU A 10 -22.36 7.25 25.80
CA GLU A 10 -22.69 6.57 24.53
C GLU A 10 -21.74 6.95 23.40
N LEU A 11 -21.30 8.21 23.32
CA LEU A 11 -20.30 8.64 22.33
C LEU A 11 -18.93 8.01 22.61
N LYS A 12 -18.52 7.96 23.88
CA LYS A 12 -17.27 7.31 24.29
C LYS A 12 -17.28 5.81 23.98
N LYS A 13 -18.37 5.14 24.30
CA LYS A 13 -18.57 3.71 24.00
C LYS A 13 -18.58 3.42 22.50
N LYS A 14 -19.17 4.31 21.69
CA LYS A 14 -19.14 4.19 20.22
C LYS A 14 -17.73 4.38 19.65
N GLY A 15 -17.00 5.39 20.11
CA GLY A 15 -15.61 5.64 19.67
C GLY A 15 -14.68 4.47 19.98
N SER A 16 -14.73 3.94 21.21
CA SER A 16 -13.92 2.76 21.57
C SER A 16 -14.34 1.51 20.80
N LYS A 17 -15.63 1.34 20.47
CA LYS A 17 -16.09 0.18 19.70
C LYS A 17 -15.60 0.23 18.25
N SER A 18 -15.53 1.40 17.60
CA SER A 18 -14.97 1.51 16.26
C SER A 18 -13.47 1.23 16.24
N GLU A 19 -12.72 1.77 17.19
CA GLU A 19 -11.27 1.53 17.30
C GLU A 19 -10.94 0.05 17.54
N ILE A 20 -11.71 -0.64 18.39
CA ILE A 20 -11.55 -2.07 18.64
C ILE A 20 -11.82 -2.89 17.37
N VAL A 21 -12.81 -2.49 16.55
CA VAL A 21 -13.12 -3.19 15.30
C VAL A 21 -12.01 -3.00 14.28
N ASP A 22 -11.45 -1.80 14.18
CA ASP A 22 -10.35 -1.51 13.25
C ASP A 22 -9.05 -2.23 13.66
N LEU A 23 -8.70 -2.20 14.95
CA LEU A 23 -7.57 -2.97 15.49
C LEU A 23 -7.74 -4.48 15.31
N LYS A 24 -8.97 -4.99 15.46
CA LYS A 24 -9.24 -6.42 15.27
C LYS A 24 -9.09 -6.84 13.80
N ARG A 25 -9.49 -5.98 12.85
CA ARG A 25 -9.22 -6.22 11.42
C ARG A 25 -7.73 -6.20 11.12
N GLU A 26 -6.99 -5.26 11.72
CA GLU A 26 -5.55 -5.14 11.53
C GLU A 26 -4.79 -6.33 12.13
N VAL A 27 -5.18 -6.84 13.30
CA VAL A 27 -4.61 -8.07 13.89
C VAL A 27 -4.88 -9.30 13.02
N GLU A 28 -6.09 -9.45 12.49
CA GLU A 28 -6.42 -10.57 11.61
C GLU A 28 -5.65 -10.48 10.28
N LEU A 29 -5.46 -9.27 9.73
CA LEU A 29 -4.61 -9.05 8.56
C LEU A 29 -3.16 -9.48 8.84
N HIS A 30 -2.54 -9.01 9.92
CA HIS A 30 -1.17 -9.37 10.27
C HIS A 30 -1.00 -10.89 10.53
N LYS A 31 -2.02 -11.56 11.08
CA LYS A 31 -2.00 -13.03 11.24
C LYS A 31 -2.02 -13.75 9.89
N THR A 32 -2.81 -13.27 8.94
CA THR A 32 -2.83 -13.85 7.58
C THR A 32 -1.51 -13.64 6.86
N GLU A 33 -0.88 -12.46 6.99
CA GLU A 33 0.44 -12.17 6.43
C GLU A 33 1.52 -13.09 7.03
N LEU A 34 1.51 -13.31 8.35
CA LEU A 34 2.46 -14.21 9.02
C LEU A 34 2.31 -15.66 8.56
N LEU A 35 1.08 -16.14 8.34
CA LEU A 35 0.81 -17.48 7.83
C LEU A 35 1.37 -17.68 6.42
N VAL A 36 1.20 -16.69 5.54
CA VAL A 36 1.75 -16.70 4.18
C VAL A 36 3.28 -16.64 4.19
N CYS A 37 3.88 -15.79 5.03
CA CYS A 37 5.33 -15.74 5.23
C CYS A 37 5.89 -17.08 5.75
N LYS A 38 5.19 -17.73 6.68
CA LYS A 38 5.63 -19.02 7.23
C LYS A 38 5.52 -20.16 6.21
N ALA A 39 4.48 -20.16 5.37
CA ALA A 39 4.31 -21.15 4.30
C ALA A 39 5.35 -20.98 3.18
N THR A 40 5.76 -19.75 2.88
CA THR A 40 6.75 -19.43 1.84
C THR A 40 8.20 -19.66 2.29
N PHE A 41 8.50 -19.48 3.58
CA PHE A 41 9.85 -19.75 4.11
C PHE A 41 10.09 -21.24 4.43
N GLY A 42 9.03 -22.03 4.60
CA GLY A 42 9.15 -23.46 4.91
C GLY A 42 9.52 -24.36 3.74
N ASN A 43 9.30 -23.92 2.49
CA ASN A 43 9.25 -24.83 1.32
C ASN A 43 10.09 -24.42 0.10
N SER A 44 11.10 -23.57 0.23
CA SER A 44 12.02 -23.33 -0.90
C SER A 44 13.47 -23.25 -0.45
N VAL A 45 14.28 -24.11 -1.05
CA VAL A 45 15.74 -24.12 -0.98
C VAL A 45 16.24 -22.74 -1.45
N ALA A 46 16.55 -21.88 -0.48
CA ALA A 46 16.96 -20.51 -0.74
C ALA A 46 18.45 -20.45 -1.09
N THR A 47 18.77 -19.97 -2.28
CA THR A 47 19.96 -19.15 -2.49
C THR A 47 19.81 -17.91 -1.62
N ALA A 48 20.39 -17.96 -0.43
CA ALA A 48 20.30 -16.90 0.56
C ALA A 48 20.95 -15.61 0.02
N VAL A 49 20.13 -14.67 -0.45
CA VAL A 49 20.56 -13.28 -0.57
C VAL A 49 20.94 -12.81 0.84
N PRO A 50 22.15 -12.27 1.06
CA PRO A 50 22.57 -11.82 2.38
C PRO A 50 21.60 -10.76 2.90
N LYS A 51 20.99 -11.01 4.05
CA LYS A 51 20.04 -10.14 4.75
C LYS A 51 20.51 -8.67 4.84
N ALA A 52 21.83 -8.46 4.91
CA ALA A 52 22.47 -7.15 4.93
C ALA A 52 22.26 -6.31 3.65
N LEU A 53 22.18 -6.94 2.46
CA LEU A 53 21.97 -6.24 1.20
C LEU A 53 20.53 -5.70 1.11
N GLY A 54 19.56 -6.47 1.61
CA GLY A 54 18.15 -6.08 1.67
C GLY A 54 17.91 -4.87 2.55
N ASP A 55 18.64 -4.71 3.67
CA ASP A 55 18.50 -3.55 4.55
C ASP A 55 19.12 -2.27 3.95
N ILE A 56 20.21 -2.39 3.21
CA ILE A 56 20.91 -1.26 2.57
C ILE A 56 20.14 -0.72 1.36
N LEU A 57 19.44 -1.58 0.62
CA LEU A 57 18.78 -1.23 -0.64
C LEU A 57 17.29 -0.90 -0.51
N LYS A 58 16.75 -0.86 0.72
CA LYS A 58 15.33 -0.58 0.97
C LYS A 58 14.91 0.78 0.38
N PRO A 59 13.93 0.81 -0.54
CA PRO A 59 13.38 2.05 -1.08
C PRO A 59 12.77 2.93 0.01
N LYS A 60 12.77 4.25 -0.22
CA LYS A 60 12.07 5.19 0.65
C LYS A 60 10.56 5.03 0.46
N LYS A 61 9.81 5.20 1.55
CA LYS A 61 8.34 5.27 1.48
C LYS A 61 7.91 6.48 0.66
N PHE A 62 6.89 6.29 -0.16
CA PHE A 62 6.33 7.30 -1.04
C PHE A 62 4.96 7.75 -0.53
N LYS A 63 4.84 9.04 -0.22
CA LYS A 63 3.62 9.64 0.34
C LYS A 63 2.59 10.01 -0.73
N GLY A 64 2.99 10.01 -1.99
CA GLY A 64 2.27 10.75 -3.04
C GLY A 64 2.85 12.16 -3.18
N THR A 65 2.95 12.63 -4.42
CA THR A 65 3.49 13.94 -4.77
C THR A 65 2.75 14.47 -5.99
N ARG A 66 2.95 15.76 -6.28
CA ARG A 66 2.41 16.42 -7.46
C ARG A 66 3.39 16.44 -8.63
N PHE A 67 4.61 15.94 -8.46
CA PHE A 67 5.64 16.00 -9.49
C PHE A 67 5.79 14.63 -10.17
N ALA A 68 5.63 14.60 -11.49
CA ALA A 68 5.79 13.36 -12.27
C ALA A 68 7.17 12.72 -12.05
N GLN A 69 8.20 13.55 -11.93
CA GLN A 69 9.59 13.11 -11.73
C GLN A 69 9.77 12.31 -10.42
N ASP A 70 9.10 12.69 -9.34
CA ASP A 70 9.18 11.96 -8.08
C ASP A 70 8.51 10.58 -8.17
N VAL A 71 7.44 10.46 -8.96
CA VAL A 71 6.78 9.17 -9.25
C VAL A 71 7.72 8.28 -10.05
N GLU A 72 8.36 8.84 -11.08
CA GLU A 72 9.36 8.12 -11.88
C GLU A 72 10.55 7.66 -11.03
N ASN A 73 11.08 8.55 -10.19
CA ASN A 73 12.18 8.23 -9.27
C ASN A 73 11.80 7.11 -8.29
N PHE A 74 10.57 7.12 -7.76
CA PHE A 74 10.08 6.07 -6.89
C PHE A 74 9.99 4.73 -7.60
N LEU A 75 9.34 4.69 -8.77
CA LEU A 75 9.19 3.45 -9.55
C LEU A 75 10.55 2.89 -9.97
N TRP A 76 11.45 3.76 -10.43
CA TRP A 76 12.81 3.35 -10.78
C TRP A 76 13.55 2.76 -9.57
N GLY A 77 13.41 3.35 -8.38
CA GLY A 77 13.99 2.82 -7.15
C GLY A 77 13.44 1.44 -6.77
N MET A 78 12.13 1.20 -6.95
CA MET A 78 11.52 -0.11 -6.76
C MET A 78 12.08 -1.15 -7.75
N ASP A 79 12.25 -0.77 -9.02
CA ASP A 79 12.79 -1.66 -10.05
C ASP A 79 14.23 -2.09 -9.74
N GLN A 80 15.07 -1.16 -9.26
CA GLN A 80 16.42 -1.49 -8.82
C GLN A 80 16.41 -2.41 -7.59
N TYR A 81 15.51 -2.15 -6.64
CA TYR A 81 15.36 -3.00 -5.47
C TYR A 81 15.01 -4.43 -5.88
N PHE A 82 13.99 -4.62 -6.72
CA PHE A 82 13.59 -5.95 -7.19
C PHE A 82 14.71 -6.68 -7.93
N LYS A 83 15.48 -5.98 -8.77
CA LYS A 83 16.66 -6.55 -9.43
C LYS A 83 17.71 -7.01 -8.42
N ALA A 84 17.98 -6.22 -7.39
CA ALA A 84 19.01 -6.52 -6.41
C ALA A 84 18.68 -7.71 -5.49
N ILE A 85 17.38 -7.96 -5.25
CA ILE A 85 16.91 -9.08 -4.42
C ILE A 85 16.23 -10.20 -5.25
N CYS A 86 16.42 -10.20 -6.56
CA CYS A 86 15.97 -11.22 -7.51
C CYS A 86 14.45 -11.53 -7.44
N ILE A 87 13.61 -10.48 -7.36
CA ILE A 87 12.16 -10.64 -7.43
C ILE A 87 11.68 -10.47 -8.88
N GLU A 88 11.15 -11.55 -9.45
CA GLU A 88 10.67 -11.57 -10.83
C GLU A 88 9.14 -11.65 -10.93
N GLU A 89 8.47 -12.26 -9.96
CA GLU A 89 7.01 -12.46 -9.97
C GLU A 89 6.25 -11.14 -9.78
N ASP A 90 5.41 -10.79 -10.75
CA ASP A 90 4.74 -9.48 -10.78
C ASP A 90 3.77 -9.26 -9.64
N ALA A 91 2.99 -10.29 -9.26
CA ALA A 91 2.11 -10.20 -8.10
C ALA A 91 2.88 -9.84 -6.81
N LYS A 92 4.10 -10.39 -6.65
CA LYS A 92 4.99 -10.04 -5.53
C LYS A 92 5.52 -8.62 -5.65
N LYS A 93 5.93 -8.17 -6.84
CA LYS A 93 6.37 -6.79 -7.06
C LYS A 93 5.27 -5.79 -6.71
N VAL A 94 4.05 -5.99 -7.21
CA VAL A 94 2.88 -5.14 -6.91
C VAL A 94 2.60 -5.12 -5.41
N SER A 95 2.58 -6.29 -4.76
CA SER A 95 2.39 -6.40 -3.31
C SER A 95 3.47 -5.64 -2.53
N ILE A 96 4.74 -5.84 -2.86
CA ILE A 96 5.86 -5.17 -2.18
C ILE A 96 5.82 -3.66 -2.40
N THR A 97 5.65 -3.20 -3.64
CA THR A 97 5.54 -1.76 -3.95
C THR A 97 4.42 -1.10 -3.14
N SER A 98 3.29 -1.79 -2.93
CA SER A 98 2.19 -1.28 -2.13
C SER A 98 2.55 -0.99 -0.67
N PHE A 99 3.46 -1.76 -0.06
CA PHE A 99 3.95 -1.53 1.31
C PHE A 99 4.81 -0.26 1.44
N TYR A 100 5.38 0.21 0.33
CA TYR A 100 6.12 1.47 0.29
C TYR A 100 5.23 2.68 0.03
N LEU A 101 3.94 2.49 -0.27
CA LEU A 101 2.98 3.59 -0.42
C LEU A 101 2.48 4.06 0.95
N THR A 102 2.34 5.37 1.11
CA THR A 102 1.85 6.03 2.32
C THR A 102 0.94 7.20 1.96
N GLU A 103 0.21 7.73 2.95
CA GLU A 103 -0.64 8.93 2.82
C GLU A 103 -1.53 8.92 1.55
N ILE A 104 -1.32 9.85 0.62
CA ILE A 104 -2.15 10.05 -0.57
C ILE A 104 -2.01 8.85 -1.52
N ALA A 105 -0.80 8.33 -1.69
CA ALA A 105 -0.56 7.18 -2.55
C ALA A 105 -1.25 5.91 -2.02
N LEU A 106 -1.23 5.71 -0.70
CA LEU A 106 -1.91 4.58 -0.06
C LEU A 106 -3.45 4.69 -0.19
N ILE A 107 -4.01 5.89 -0.10
CA ILE A 107 -5.46 6.11 -0.29
C ILE A 107 -5.87 5.73 -1.72
N TRP A 108 -5.09 6.12 -2.73
CA TRP A 108 -5.34 5.70 -4.11
C TRP A 108 -5.31 4.18 -4.25
N TRP A 109 -4.27 3.53 -3.70
CA TRP A 109 -4.13 2.07 -3.79
C TRP A 109 -5.34 1.35 -3.17
N ARG A 110 -5.78 1.78 -1.98
CA ARG A 110 -6.99 1.25 -1.32
C ARG A 110 -8.24 1.42 -2.18
N LYS A 111 -8.39 2.57 -2.86
CA LYS A 111 -9.50 2.78 -3.78
C LYS A 111 -9.42 1.81 -4.97
N ARG A 112 -8.24 1.64 -5.56
CA ARG A 112 -8.03 0.74 -6.70
C ARG A 112 -8.34 -0.73 -6.35
N CYS A 113 -7.95 -1.19 -5.16
CA CYS A 113 -8.31 -2.52 -4.67
C CYS A 113 -9.83 -2.71 -4.53
N ASN A 114 -10.55 -1.69 -4.02
CA ASN A 114 -12.02 -1.73 -3.94
C ASN A 114 -12.67 -1.75 -5.33
N ASP A 115 -12.09 -1.06 -6.31
CA ASP A 115 -12.62 -1.05 -7.67
C ASP A 115 -12.53 -2.46 -8.30
N VAL A 116 -11.46 -3.22 -8.06
CA VAL A 116 -11.36 -4.64 -8.46
C VAL A 116 -12.48 -5.48 -7.84
N GLN A 117 -12.74 -5.30 -6.54
CA GLN A 117 -13.82 -6.03 -5.85
C GLN A 117 -15.22 -5.70 -6.41
N ARG A 118 -15.37 -4.54 -7.05
CA ARG A 118 -16.61 -4.09 -7.69
C ARG A 118 -16.74 -4.56 -9.15
N GLY A 119 -15.80 -5.38 -9.64
CA GLY A 119 -15.83 -5.96 -10.98
C GLY A 119 -14.99 -5.21 -12.02
N ASN A 120 -14.19 -4.23 -11.62
CA ASN A 120 -13.21 -3.64 -12.55
C ASN A 120 -12.02 -4.60 -12.77
N ALA A 121 -11.32 -4.41 -13.89
CA ALA A 121 -10.15 -5.21 -14.23
C ALA A 121 -9.12 -5.26 -13.08
N ALA A 122 -8.58 -6.44 -12.81
CA ALA A 122 -7.46 -6.60 -11.89
C ALA A 122 -6.19 -6.01 -12.50
N ILE A 123 -5.21 -5.71 -11.64
CA ILE A 123 -3.84 -5.44 -12.09
C ILE A 123 -3.12 -6.79 -12.04
N GLU A 124 -2.83 -7.36 -13.21
CA GLU A 124 -2.25 -8.69 -13.34
C GLU A 124 -0.73 -8.62 -13.46
N THR A 125 -0.21 -7.52 -13.99
CA THR A 125 1.23 -7.29 -14.19
C THR A 125 1.75 -6.09 -13.41
N TYR A 126 3.06 -6.05 -13.20
CA TYR A 126 3.69 -4.92 -12.54
C TYR A 126 3.77 -3.70 -13.46
N GLU A 127 3.87 -3.91 -14.77
CA GLU A 127 3.81 -2.86 -15.79
C GLU A 127 2.44 -2.16 -15.81
N GLU A 128 1.34 -2.90 -15.69
CA GLU A 128 -0.01 -2.34 -15.53
C GLU A 128 -0.11 -1.47 -14.27
N PHE A 129 0.43 -1.95 -13.14
CA PHE A 129 0.52 -1.15 -11.92
C PHE A 129 1.26 0.16 -12.18
N GLN A 130 2.44 0.10 -12.81
CA GLN A 130 3.26 1.29 -13.08
C GLN A 130 2.52 2.29 -13.98
N ALA A 131 1.82 1.80 -15.01
CA ALA A 131 1.07 2.64 -15.94
C ALA A 131 -0.08 3.37 -15.24
N GLU A 132 -0.93 2.63 -14.50
CA GLU A 132 -2.04 3.22 -13.76
C GLU A 132 -1.57 4.18 -12.66
N PHE A 133 -0.48 3.86 -11.98
CA PHE A 133 0.08 4.72 -10.93
C PHE A 133 0.56 6.05 -11.49
N LYS A 134 1.24 6.03 -12.65
CA LYS A 134 1.65 7.23 -13.38
C LYS A 134 0.43 8.04 -13.84
N GLU A 135 -0.58 7.39 -14.40
CA GLU A 135 -1.81 8.05 -14.85
C GLU A 135 -2.56 8.73 -13.71
N GLN A 136 -2.70 8.06 -12.56
CA GLN A 136 -3.36 8.69 -11.42
C GLN A 136 -2.61 9.95 -10.95
N SER A 137 -1.28 9.88 -10.94
CA SER A 137 -0.48 11.05 -10.53
C SER A 137 -0.69 12.21 -11.49
N THR A 138 -0.68 11.97 -12.80
CA THR A 138 -0.90 13.02 -13.83
C THR A 138 -2.34 13.55 -13.81
N ARG A 139 -3.33 12.69 -13.62
CA ARG A 139 -4.73 13.10 -13.48
C ARG A 139 -4.96 13.98 -12.25
N SER A 140 -4.27 13.69 -11.16
CA SER A 140 -4.30 14.53 -9.95
C SER A 140 -3.63 15.89 -10.19
N MET A 141 -2.56 15.95 -11.00
CA MET A 141 -1.92 17.21 -11.42
C MET A 141 -2.84 18.08 -12.30
N LEU A 142 -3.60 17.47 -13.23
CA LEU A 142 -4.45 18.20 -14.18
C LEU A 142 -5.67 18.86 -13.52
N LYS A 143 -6.30 18.20 -12.54
CA LYS A 143 -7.48 18.75 -11.84
C LYS A 143 -7.16 20.05 -11.10
N MET A 144 -5.99 20.14 -10.46
CA MET A 144 -5.61 21.34 -9.69
C MET A 144 -5.14 22.52 -10.55
N ARG A 145 -4.70 22.29 -11.79
CA ARG A 145 -4.38 23.36 -12.74
C ARG A 145 -5.64 24.12 -13.18
N ASN A 146 -6.77 23.43 -13.27
CA ASN A 146 -8.05 24.05 -13.65
C ASN A 146 -8.76 24.72 -12.47
N ASP A 147 -8.42 24.40 -11.22
CA ASP A 147 -8.98 25.07 -10.04
C ASP A 147 -8.26 26.39 -9.69
N GLN A 148 -7.23 26.77 -10.46
CA GLN A 148 -6.46 28.01 -10.31
C GLN A 148 -6.58 28.98 -11.51
N SER A 149 -7.47 28.71 -12.46
CA SER A 149 -7.78 29.56 -13.62
C SER A 149 -9.23 30.01 -13.61
#